data_AF-A0A916QUZ7-F1
#
_entry.id   AF-A0A916QUZ7-F1
#
_cell.length_a   1.000
_cell.length_b   1.000
_cell.length_c   1.000
_cell.angle_alpha   90.00
_cell.angle_beta   90.00
_cell.angle_gamma   90.00
#
_symmetry.space_group_name_H-M   'P 1'
#
loop_
_entity.id
_entity.type
_entity.pdbx_description
1 polymer ?
#
loop_
_entity_poly.entity_id
_entity_poly.type
_entity_poly.pdbx_seq_one_letter_code
_entity_poly.pdbx_strand_id
1 'polypeptide(L)'
;MYIDFNKYDYSLIDESERSLYIERDKAAYREIILEWFNSKVDEIVERKWLIEDLQYLASVSDFIKLLKEAENLFELGFYTGCIALTSISVEDFTKFLATQLGVEKLVDKTQFERIKGLKKEGLIKEDIYDSLDLIRKIRNDCLHYNQYFNKKANDELKSDAIEVLNLFKKILQELIGFPSTPEVKIDNFTKVLEEAAKQFMSENNESVKNFEDMILKLRNAASILLGMPIAFHPDIKIVIYSRVYKVWEIDLDINPPEITLEDVTNSLPVFVDLQEKDKQLLEREGIKKDDIIQAKIISEVSNTGQTEAWKFLHLRKM
;
A
#
# COMPACT_ATOMS: atom_id res chain seq x y z
N MET A 1 -10.66 23.57 26.84
CA MET A 1 -9.32 23.86 27.42
C MET A 1 -8.29 23.23 26.50
N TYR A 2 -7.25 23.98 26.13
CA TYR A 2 -6.11 23.47 25.36
C TYR A 2 -4.94 23.29 26.34
N ILE A 3 -4.24 22.16 26.29
CA ILE A 3 -3.12 21.81 27.17
C ILE A 3 -1.92 21.47 26.28
N ASP A 4 -0.78 22.11 26.54
CA ASP A 4 0.43 21.96 25.71
C ASP A 4 1.68 22.01 26.60
N PHE A 5 1.91 20.93 27.34
CA PHE A 5 3.05 20.77 28.25
C PHE A 5 3.84 19.51 27.88
N ASN A 6 4.62 19.60 26.80
CA ASN A 6 5.33 18.44 26.25
C ASN A 6 6.73 18.22 26.84
N LYS A 7 7.30 19.22 27.52
CA LYS A 7 8.71 19.20 27.97
C LYS A 7 8.84 19.74 29.38
N TYR A 8 9.73 19.12 30.14
CA TYR A 8 10.22 19.67 31.40
C TYR A 8 11.04 20.94 31.16
N ASP A 9 11.08 21.84 32.14
CA ASP A 9 11.97 23.00 32.11
C ASP A 9 13.40 22.59 32.47
N TYR A 10 14.17 22.18 31.47
CA TYR A 10 15.57 21.77 31.64
C TYR A 10 16.51 22.91 32.03
N SER A 11 16.07 24.17 32.00
CA SER A 11 16.89 25.28 32.50
C SER A 11 17.14 25.17 34.02
N LEU A 12 16.28 24.44 34.72
CA LEU A 12 16.37 24.13 36.14
C LEU A 12 17.40 23.04 36.49
N ILE A 13 17.98 22.39 35.48
CA ILE A 13 18.97 21.30 35.62
C ILE A 13 20.37 21.84 35.30
N ASP A 14 21.37 21.35 36.02
CA ASP A 14 22.79 21.62 35.75
C ASP A 14 23.15 21.24 34.31
N GLU A 15 23.88 22.11 33.61
CA GLU A 15 24.25 21.93 32.22
C GLU A 15 24.98 20.60 31.96
N SER A 16 25.78 20.14 32.93
CA SER A 16 26.51 18.87 32.86
C SER A 16 25.60 17.63 32.87
N GLU A 17 24.37 17.74 33.38
CA GLU A 17 23.42 16.63 33.51
C GLU A 17 22.23 16.72 32.54
N ARG A 18 21.99 17.88 31.91
CA ARG A 18 20.81 18.12 31.04
C ARG A 18 20.57 17.04 29.99
N SER A 19 21.63 16.55 29.35
CA SER A 19 21.52 15.51 28.32
C SER A 19 20.93 14.21 28.87
N LEU A 20 21.29 13.81 30.09
CA LEU A 20 20.78 12.61 30.74
C LEU A 20 19.27 12.72 31.03
N TYR A 21 18.81 13.90 31.47
CA TYR A 21 17.38 14.16 31.70
C TYR A 21 16.59 14.17 30.40
N ILE A 22 17.11 14.82 29.36
CA ILE A 22 16.48 14.85 28.03
C ILE A 22 16.33 13.43 27.46
N GLU A 23 17.38 12.61 27.54
CA GLU A 23 17.33 11.23 27.02
C GLU A 23 16.38 10.35 27.82
N ARG A 24 16.35 10.48 29.16
CA ARG A 24 15.36 9.81 30.02
C ARG A 24 13.93 10.19 29.61
N ASP A 25 13.64 11.47 29.44
CA ASP A 25 12.28 11.95 29.16
C ASP A 25 11.85 11.60 27.72
N LYS A 26 12.76 11.61 26.75
CA LYS A 26 12.51 11.06 25.40
C LYS A 26 12.18 9.57 25.45
N ALA A 27 12.91 8.79 26.24
CA ALA A 27 12.64 7.36 26.41
C ALA A 27 11.26 7.13 27.05
N ALA A 28 10.92 7.89 28.09
CA ALA A 28 9.59 7.84 28.71
C ALA A 28 8.48 8.20 27.71
N TYR A 29 8.68 9.25 26.90
CA TYR A 29 7.70 9.65 25.90
C TYR A 29 7.53 8.62 24.76
N ARG A 30 8.60 7.89 24.40
CA ARG A 30 8.51 6.76 23.46
C ARG A 30 7.57 5.68 23.99
N GLU A 31 7.69 5.32 25.27
CA GLU A 31 6.80 4.32 25.89
C GLU A 31 5.33 4.80 25.89
N ILE A 32 5.09 6.09 26.20
CA ILE A 32 3.75 6.69 26.13
C ILE A 32 3.17 6.57 24.72
N ILE A 33 3.95 6.87 23.68
CA ILE A 33 3.51 6.74 22.28
C ILE A 33 3.20 5.28 21.93
N LEU A 34 4.05 4.34 22.33
CA LEU A 34 3.86 2.91 22.04
C LEU A 34 2.59 2.38 22.72
N GLU A 35 2.36 2.73 23.98
CA GLU A 35 1.14 2.36 24.71
C GLU A 35 -0.11 2.91 24.02
N TRP A 36 -0.09 4.21 23.67
CA TRP A 36 -1.17 4.83 22.93
C TRP A 36 -1.43 4.13 21.58
N PHE A 37 -0.38 3.86 20.80
CA PHE A 37 -0.51 3.22 19.49
C PHE A 37 -1.07 1.80 19.60
N ASN A 38 -0.55 1.00 20.55
CA ASN A 38 -1.05 -0.35 20.81
C ASN A 38 -2.52 -0.35 21.23
N SER A 39 -2.96 0.66 22.01
CA SER A 39 -4.38 0.80 22.37
C SER A 39 -5.30 1.16 21.20
N LYS A 40 -4.73 1.61 20.07
CA LYS A 40 -5.45 2.11 18.89
C LYS A 40 -5.28 1.25 17.65
N VAL A 41 -4.43 0.23 17.69
CA VAL A 41 -4.07 -0.57 16.50
C VAL A 41 -5.29 -1.17 15.81
N ASP A 42 -6.22 -1.76 16.57
CA ASP A 42 -7.42 -2.38 16.01
C ASP A 42 -8.33 -1.33 15.35
N GLU A 43 -8.50 -0.16 15.98
CA GLU A 43 -9.28 0.94 15.37
C GLU A 43 -8.62 1.48 14.08
N ILE A 44 -7.28 1.51 14.03
CA ILE A 44 -6.53 1.92 12.84
C ILE A 44 -6.76 0.91 11.70
N VAL A 45 -6.68 -0.38 12.02
CA VAL A 45 -6.95 -1.49 11.09
C VAL A 45 -8.39 -1.40 10.58
N GLU A 46 -9.39 -1.29 11.46
CA GLU A 46 -10.79 -1.16 11.04
C GLU A 46 -11.03 0.05 10.13
N ARG A 47 -10.39 1.19 10.42
CA ARG A 47 -10.47 2.37 9.54
C ARG A 47 -9.82 2.12 8.19
N LYS A 48 -8.68 1.41 8.13
CA LYS A 48 -8.02 1.08 6.86
C LYS A 48 -8.94 0.28 5.94
N TRP A 49 -9.76 -0.63 6.47
CA TRP A 49 -10.67 -1.47 5.69
C TRP A 49 -11.87 -0.69 5.11
N LEU A 50 -12.15 0.51 5.60
CA LEU A 50 -13.17 1.38 5.03
C LEU A 50 -12.67 2.14 3.78
N ILE A 51 -11.35 2.27 3.63
CA ILE A 51 -10.74 3.00 2.53
C ILE A 51 -10.77 2.12 1.27
N GLU A 52 -11.37 2.62 0.20
CA GLU A 52 -11.39 1.91 -1.08
C GLU A 52 -10.00 1.89 -1.74
N ASP A 53 -9.68 0.80 -2.43
CA ASP A 53 -8.44 0.67 -3.18
C ASP A 53 -8.46 1.55 -4.44
N LEU A 54 -7.53 2.48 -4.54
CA LEU A 54 -7.30 3.27 -5.76
C LEU A 54 -6.69 2.43 -6.89
N GLN A 55 -6.04 1.31 -6.53
CA GLN A 55 -5.22 0.47 -7.41
C GLN A 55 -3.99 1.24 -7.94
N TYR A 56 -3.72 1.15 -9.24
CA TYR A 56 -2.58 1.76 -9.90
C TYR A 56 -3.07 2.90 -10.81
N LEU A 57 -2.29 3.99 -10.94
CA LEU A 57 -2.55 5.08 -11.88
C LEU A 57 -1.39 5.24 -12.86
N ALA A 58 -1.69 5.40 -14.15
CA ALA A 58 -0.68 5.48 -15.21
C ALA A 58 0.10 6.80 -15.22
N SER A 59 -0.54 7.88 -14.76
CA SER A 59 0.04 9.22 -14.67
C SER A 59 -0.22 9.77 -13.28
N VAL A 60 0.84 10.22 -12.63
CA VAL A 60 0.84 10.63 -11.24
C VAL A 60 1.47 12.02 -11.18
N SER A 61 0.79 12.97 -10.55
CA SER A 61 1.36 14.26 -10.14
C SER A 61 1.32 14.36 -8.62
N ASP A 62 1.81 15.46 -8.06
CA ASP A 62 1.97 15.66 -6.61
C ASP A 62 0.65 15.54 -5.82
N PHE A 63 -0.51 15.69 -6.47
CA PHE A 63 -1.81 15.48 -5.81
C PHE A 63 -1.95 14.08 -5.19
N ILE A 64 -1.28 13.05 -5.73
CA ILE A 64 -1.31 11.69 -5.16
C ILE A 64 -0.57 11.61 -3.81
N LYS A 65 0.48 12.41 -3.60
CA LYS A 65 1.15 12.49 -2.30
C LYS A 65 0.20 13.02 -1.23
N LEU A 66 -0.56 14.08 -1.55
CA LEU A 66 -1.58 14.63 -0.67
C LEU A 66 -2.72 13.65 -0.40
N LEU A 67 -3.17 12.90 -1.41
CA LEU A 67 -4.18 11.87 -1.24
C LEU A 67 -3.70 10.78 -0.26
N LYS A 68 -2.44 10.36 -0.39
CA LYS A 68 -1.85 9.36 0.50
C LYS A 68 -1.70 9.87 1.93
N GLU A 69 -1.30 11.13 2.12
CA GLU A 69 -1.30 11.74 3.44
C GLU A 69 -2.70 11.81 4.04
N ALA A 70 -3.72 12.10 3.23
CA ALA A 70 -5.12 12.08 3.66
C ALA A 70 -5.56 10.68 4.12
N GLU A 71 -5.17 9.61 3.42
CA GLU A 71 -5.40 8.23 3.86
C GLU A 71 -4.81 7.97 5.26
N ASN A 72 -3.54 8.35 5.48
CA ASN A 72 -2.89 8.19 6.78
C ASN A 72 -3.60 8.98 7.88
N LEU A 73 -4.07 10.20 7.58
CA LEU A 73 -4.86 10.99 8.53
C LEU A 73 -6.18 10.29 8.87
N PHE A 74 -6.87 9.70 7.90
CA PHE A 74 -8.07 8.91 8.16
C PHE A 74 -7.77 7.67 9.02
N GLU A 75 -6.75 6.89 8.66
CA GLU A 75 -6.27 5.71 9.42
C GLU A 75 -6.02 6.05 10.89
N LEU A 76 -5.40 7.20 11.16
CA LEU A 76 -5.09 7.69 12.52
C LEU A 76 -6.26 8.41 13.22
N GLY A 77 -7.39 8.62 12.56
CA GLY A 77 -8.58 9.26 13.14
C GLY A 77 -8.60 10.79 13.07
N PHE A 78 -7.73 11.40 12.26
CA PHE A 78 -7.66 12.85 12.04
C PHE A 78 -8.58 13.30 10.88
N TYR A 79 -9.89 13.19 11.09
CA TYR A 79 -10.90 13.35 10.02
C TYR A 79 -10.95 14.74 9.37
N THR A 80 -10.88 15.82 10.16
CA THR A 80 -10.82 17.19 9.61
C THR A 80 -9.59 17.39 8.72
N GLY A 81 -8.46 16.82 9.13
CA GLY A 81 -7.23 16.86 8.34
C GLY A 81 -7.35 16.05 7.05
N CYS A 82 -7.96 14.86 7.10
CA CYS A 82 -8.27 14.06 5.92
C CYS A 82 -9.12 14.85 4.92
N ILE A 83 -10.26 15.41 5.36
CA ILE A 83 -11.15 16.21 4.49
C ILE A 83 -10.39 17.37 3.85
N ALA A 84 -9.55 18.07 4.62
CA ALA A 84 -8.73 19.16 4.11
C ALA A 84 -7.74 18.71 3.03
N LEU A 85 -6.91 17.71 3.31
CA LEU A 85 -5.89 17.24 2.37
C LEU A 85 -6.50 16.61 1.12
N THR A 86 -7.56 15.80 1.24
CA THR A 86 -8.26 15.27 0.07
C THR A 86 -8.79 16.41 -0.79
N SER A 87 -9.34 17.46 -0.19
CA SER A 87 -9.88 18.57 -0.95
C SER A 87 -8.83 19.44 -1.65
N ILE A 88 -7.64 19.58 -1.05
CA ILE A 88 -6.48 20.22 -1.70
C ILE A 88 -6.00 19.35 -2.86
N SER A 89 -5.92 18.03 -2.64
CA SER A 89 -5.59 17.06 -3.70
C SER A 89 -6.57 17.16 -4.88
N VAL A 90 -7.87 17.30 -4.62
CA VAL A 90 -8.90 17.49 -5.66
C VAL A 90 -8.72 18.83 -6.40
N GLU A 91 -8.36 19.89 -5.68
CA GLU A 91 -8.07 21.19 -6.29
C GLU A 91 -6.89 21.08 -7.28
N ASP A 92 -5.79 20.44 -6.88
CA ASP A 92 -4.63 20.26 -7.73
C ASP A 92 -4.89 19.28 -8.88
N PHE A 93 -5.64 18.20 -8.63
CA PHE A 93 -6.06 17.27 -9.67
C PHE A 93 -6.91 17.95 -10.74
N THR A 94 -7.87 18.80 -10.36
CA THR A 94 -8.72 19.47 -11.36
C THR A 94 -7.95 20.51 -12.18
N LYS A 95 -6.89 21.13 -11.63
CA LYS A 95 -5.93 21.93 -12.42
C LYS A 95 -5.17 21.06 -13.40
N PHE A 96 -4.59 19.97 -12.91
CA PHE A 96 -3.87 19.00 -13.73
C PHE A 96 -4.75 18.50 -14.89
N LEU A 97 -6.00 18.14 -14.61
CA LEU A 97 -6.96 17.68 -15.61
C LEU A 97 -7.25 18.76 -16.66
N ALA A 98 -7.45 20.01 -16.24
CA ALA A 98 -7.66 21.12 -17.17
C ALA A 98 -6.45 21.34 -18.10
N THR A 99 -5.23 21.24 -17.57
CA THR A 99 -4.00 21.31 -18.36
C THR A 99 -3.89 20.14 -19.34
N GLN A 100 -4.09 18.90 -18.88
CA GLN A 100 -4.01 17.70 -19.72
C GLN A 100 -5.02 17.71 -20.86
N LEU A 101 -6.21 18.28 -20.64
CA LEU A 101 -7.28 18.36 -21.64
C LEU A 101 -7.20 19.62 -22.52
N GLY A 102 -6.16 20.45 -22.37
CA GLY A 102 -5.91 21.61 -23.22
C GLY A 102 -6.84 22.81 -22.97
N VAL A 103 -7.43 22.92 -21.78
CA VAL A 103 -8.36 23.99 -21.40
C VAL A 103 -7.75 24.94 -20.36
N GLU A 104 -6.58 25.48 -20.67
CA GLU A 104 -5.73 26.29 -19.78
C GLU A 104 -6.47 27.48 -19.13
N LYS A 105 -7.45 28.07 -19.82
CA LYS A 105 -8.31 29.16 -19.30
C LYS A 105 -9.06 28.81 -18.01
N LEU A 106 -9.17 27.52 -17.66
CA LEU A 106 -9.82 27.04 -16.44
C LEU A 106 -8.85 26.81 -15.28
N VAL A 107 -7.54 26.79 -15.51
CA VAL A 107 -6.52 26.45 -14.50
C VAL A 107 -6.54 27.45 -13.34
N ASP A 108 -6.49 28.76 -13.64
CA ASP A 108 -6.47 29.83 -12.64
C ASP A 108 -7.85 30.21 -12.08
N LYS A 109 -8.90 29.48 -12.49
CA LYS A 109 -10.25 29.68 -11.94
C LYS A 109 -10.37 29.08 -10.55
N THR A 110 -11.36 29.53 -9.79
CA THR A 110 -11.72 28.86 -8.53
C THR A 110 -12.12 27.42 -8.80
N GLN A 111 -11.96 26.52 -7.82
CA GLN A 111 -12.37 25.11 -7.95
C GLN A 111 -13.78 24.96 -8.52
N PHE A 112 -14.73 25.73 -7.97
CA PHE A 112 -16.14 25.71 -8.37
C PHE A 112 -16.33 26.09 -9.84
N GLU A 113 -15.69 27.17 -10.28
CA GLU A 113 -15.74 27.60 -11.69
C GLU A 113 -15.04 26.59 -12.61
N ARG A 114 -13.93 25.99 -12.16
CA ARG A 114 -13.16 25.00 -12.92
C ARG A 114 -13.99 23.74 -13.19
N ILE A 115 -14.56 23.13 -12.15
CA ILE A 115 -15.37 21.91 -12.32
C ILE A 115 -16.62 22.17 -13.16
N LYS A 116 -17.24 23.35 -13.00
CA LYS A 116 -18.39 23.77 -13.81
C LYS A 116 -17.99 23.98 -15.29
N GLY A 117 -16.81 24.54 -15.52
CA GLY A 117 -16.23 24.71 -16.86
C GLY A 117 -15.95 23.38 -17.54
N LEU A 118 -15.27 22.46 -16.86
CA LEU A 118 -14.96 21.11 -17.35
C LEU A 118 -16.24 20.37 -17.78
N LYS A 119 -17.29 20.43 -16.95
CA LYS A 119 -18.61 19.86 -17.28
C LYS A 119 -19.24 20.52 -18.50
N LYS A 120 -19.26 21.86 -18.55
CA LYS A 120 -19.86 22.62 -19.65
C LYS A 120 -19.20 22.30 -21.00
N GLU A 121 -17.90 22.02 -20.98
CA GLU A 121 -17.14 21.65 -22.18
C GLU A 121 -17.25 20.16 -22.54
N GLY A 122 -18.01 19.37 -21.77
CA GLY A 122 -18.21 17.94 -22.02
C GLY A 122 -16.99 17.08 -21.68
N LEU A 123 -16.04 17.62 -20.93
CA LEU A 123 -14.79 16.95 -20.55
C LEU A 123 -14.94 16.02 -19.35
N ILE A 124 -15.95 16.28 -18.52
CA ILE A 124 -16.40 15.40 -17.44
C ILE A 124 -17.92 15.24 -17.51
N LYS A 125 -18.40 14.10 -17.03
CA LYS A 125 -19.83 13.78 -16.94
C LYS A 125 -20.49 14.47 -15.74
N GLU A 126 -21.82 14.42 -15.69
CA GLU A 126 -22.64 14.98 -14.61
C GLU A 126 -22.29 14.39 -13.24
N ASP A 127 -22.16 13.06 -13.15
CA ASP A 127 -21.84 12.32 -11.94
C ASP A 127 -20.47 12.66 -11.35
N ILE A 128 -19.46 12.84 -12.21
CA ILE A 128 -18.14 13.32 -11.81
C ILE A 128 -18.22 14.75 -11.26
N TYR A 129 -18.97 15.63 -11.93
CA TYR A 129 -19.17 17.00 -11.47
C TYR A 129 -19.87 17.04 -10.10
N ASP A 130 -20.95 16.27 -9.92
CA ASP A 130 -21.71 16.22 -8.69
C ASP A 130 -20.85 15.72 -7.53
N SER A 131 -20.02 14.70 -7.79
CA SER A 131 -19.07 14.16 -6.81
C SER A 131 -18.01 15.20 -6.40
N LEU A 132 -17.43 15.91 -7.37
CA LEU A 132 -16.46 16.99 -7.10
C LEU A 132 -17.09 18.16 -6.33
N ASP A 133 -18.34 18.53 -6.65
CA ASP A 133 -19.07 19.60 -5.96
C ASP A 133 -19.48 19.18 -4.54
N LEU A 134 -19.81 17.91 -4.32
CA LEU A 134 -20.07 17.35 -2.99
C LEU A 134 -18.83 17.42 -2.10
N ILE A 135 -17.66 17.00 -2.60
CA ILE A 135 -16.40 17.13 -1.87
C ILE A 135 -16.16 18.58 -1.44
N ARG A 136 -16.38 19.53 -2.36
CA ARG A 136 -16.24 20.97 -2.09
C ARG A 136 -17.22 21.46 -1.00
N LYS A 137 -18.47 20.99 -1.01
CA LYS A 137 -19.47 21.32 0.01
C LYS A 137 -19.06 20.78 1.38
N ILE A 138 -18.69 19.50 1.47
CA ILE A 138 -18.23 18.87 2.71
C ILE A 138 -17.01 19.61 3.28
N ARG A 139 -16.03 19.97 2.44
CA ARG A 139 -14.88 20.78 2.87
C ARG A 139 -15.33 22.10 3.48
N ASN A 140 -16.21 22.82 2.79
CA ASN A 140 -16.67 24.11 3.25
C ASN A 140 -17.43 23.98 4.59
N ASP A 141 -18.18 22.89 4.74
CA ASP A 141 -18.86 22.48 5.98
C ASP A 141 -17.93 21.87 7.03
N CYS A 142 -16.61 21.92 6.86
CA CYS A 142 -15.67 21.43 7.87
C CYS A 142 -14.59 22.47 8.21
N LEU A 143 -14.18 23.27 7.24
CA LEU A 143 -13.00 24.14 7.36
C LEU A 143 -13.32 25.63 7.50
N HIS A 144 -14.53 26.06 7.16
CA HIS A 144 -14.94 27.44 7.37
C HIS A 144 -15.72 27.57 8.68
N TYR A 145 -15.03 27.91 9.76
CA TYR A 145 -15.62 28.25 11.06
C TYR A 145 -16.37 29.59 11.00
N ASN A 146 -17.45 29.67 10.24
CA ASN A 146 -18.41 30.77 10.38
C ASN A 146 -19.04 30.70 11.79
N GLN A 147 -19.37 31.87 12.37
CA GLN A 147 -19.74 32.06 13.79
C GLN A 147 -20.90 31.18 14.31
N TYR A 148 -21.61 30.49 13.42
CA TYR A 148 -22.77 29.64 13.72
C TYR A 148 -22.52 28.15 13.41
N PHE A 149 -21.27 27.75 13.19
CA PHE A 149 -20.99 26.38 12.79
C PHE A 149 -21.21 25.40 13.95
N ASN A 150 -22.17 24.49 13.78
CA ASN A 150 -22.29 23.33 14.65
C ASN A 150 -21.00 22.52 14.51
N LYS A 151 -20.27 22.37 15.62
CA LYS A 151 -19.15 21.42 15.67
C LYS A 151 -19.74 20.05 15.34
N LYS A 152 -19.46 19.55 14.13
CA LYS A 152 -19.81 18.19 13.75
C LYS A 152 -19.25 17.23 14.79
N ALA A 153 -20.04 16.23 15.14
CA ALA A 153 -19.57 15.16 16.01
C ALA A 153 -18.45 14.39 15.32
N ASN A 154 -17.60 13.72 16.09
CA ASN A 154 -16.47 12.97 15.53
C ASN A 154 -16.91 11.88 14.55
N ASP A 155 -18.06 11.25 14.79
CA ASP A 155 -18.62 10.23 13.90
C ASP A 155 -19.15 10.82 12.58
N GLU A 156 -19.71 12.03 12.62
CA GLU A 156 -20.10 12.77 11.40
C GLU A 156 -18.86 13.11 10.58
N LEU A 157 -17.80 13.61 11.23
CA LEU A 157 -16.52 13.89 10.57
C LEU A 157 -15.89 12.62 9.98
N LYS A 158 -15.98 11.48 10.67
CA LYS A 158 -15.54 10.18 10.15
C LYS A 158 -16.28 9.82 8.87
N SER A 159 -17.61 9.94 8.86
CA SER A 159 -18.45 9.65 7.71
C SER A 159 -18.11 10.55 6.51
N ASP A 160 -18.00 11.85 6.76
CA ASP A 160 -17.63 12.84 5.74
C ASP A 160 -16.23 12.57 5.16
N ALA A 161 -15.26 12.25 6.03
CA ALA A 161 -13.89 12.01 5.62
C ALA A 161 -13.76 10.78 4.72
N ILE A 162 -14.44 9.68 5.05
CA ILE A 162 -14.38 8.47 4.23
C ILE A 162 -15.13 8.64 2.91
N GLU A 163 -16.27 9.35 2.92
CA GLU A 163 -17.03 9.65 1.71
C GLU A 163 -16.19 10.48 0.74
N VAL A 164 -15.60 11.59 1.21
CA VAL A 164 -14.75 12.45 0.37
C VAL A 164 -13.54 11.70 -0.18
N LEU A 165 -12.89 10.86 0.65
CA LEU A 165 -11.73 10.08 0.25
C LEU A 165 -12.08 9.07 -0.85
N ASN A 166 -13.12 8.26 -0.65
CA ASN A 166 -13.50 7.21 -1.60
C ASN A 166 -14.12 7.79 -2.88
N LEU A 167 -14.92 8.86 -2.79
CA LEU A 167 -15.42 9.58 -3.97
C LEU A 167 -14.28 10.08 -4.85
N PHE A 168 -13.25 10.68 -4.25
CA PHE A 168 -12.13 11.18 -5.02
C PHE A 168 -11.34 10.04 -5.68
N LYS A 169 -11.10 8.94 -4.97
CA LYS A 169 -10.44 7.76 -5.56
C LYS A 169 -11.21 7.20 -6.75
N LYS A 170 -12.53 7.10 -6.64
CA LYS A 170 -13.40 6.67 -7.74
C LYS A 170 -13.30 7.60 -8.96
N ILE A 171 -13.27 8.92 -8.74
CA ILE A 171 -13.06 9.90 -9.82
C ILE A 171 -11.71 9.66 -10.51
N LEU A 172 -10.64 9.46 -9.74
CA LEU A 172 -9.31 9.18 -10.29
C LEU A 172 -9.31 7.89 -11.12
N GLN A 173 -9.94 6.82 -10.64
CA GLN A 173 -10.08 5.57 -11.39
C GLN A 173 -10.82 5.75 -12.71
N GLU A 174 -11.93 6.50 -12.71
CA GLU A 174 -12.73 6.72 -13.92
C GLU A 174 -12.00 7.59 -14.95
N LEU A 175 -11.28 8.63 -14.51
CA LEU A 175 -10.68 9.61 -15.42
C LEU A 175 -9.26 9.27 -15.87
N ILE A 176 -8.45 8.66 -15.00
CA ILE A 176 -7.02 8.39 -15.26
C ILE A 176 -6.58 6.98 -14.85
N GLY A 177 -7.52 6.10 -14.50
CA GLY A 177 -7.27 4.69 -14.24
C GLY A 177 -7.03 3.88 -15.52
N PHE A 178 -6.67 2.61 -15.37
CA PHE A 178 -6.25 1.78 -16.49
C PHE A 178 -7.41 1.21 -17.32
N PRO A 179 -7.24 1.08 -18.65
CA PRO A 179 -8.14 0.30 -19.48
C PRO A 179 -8.00 -1.20 -19.14
N SER A 180 -9.13 -1.90 -19.07
CA SER A 180 -9.22 -3.27 -18.53
C SER A 180 -8.87 -4.40 -19.52
N THR A 181 -8.00 -4.18 -20.50
CA THR A 181 -7.65 -5.24 -21.48
C THR A 181 -6.61 -6.24 -20.94
N PRO A 182 -6.64 -7.52 -21.39
CA PRO A 182 -5.71 -8.56 -20.92
C PRO A 182 -4.23 -8.27 -21.14
N GLU A 183 -3.79 -7.78 -22.31
CA GLU A 183 -2.35 -7.52 -22.55
C GLU A 183 -1.82 -6.40 -21.66
N VAL A 184 -2.64 -5.37 -21.40
CA VAL A 184 -2.30 -4.23 -20.54
C VAL A 184 -2.11 -4.67 -19.07
N LYS A 185 -2.76 -5.76 -18.64
CA LYS A 185 -2.69 -6.22 -17.24
C LYS A 185 -1.34 -6.79 -16.84
N ILE A 186 -0.63 -7.50 -17.74
CA ILE A 186 0.70 -8.06 -17.44
C ILE A 186 1.74 -6.95 -17.33
N ASP A 187 1.79 -6.04 -18.31
CA ASP A 187 2.71 -4.89 -18.28
C ASP A 187 2.48 -4.01 -17.06
N ASN A 188 1.21 -3.83 -16.67
CA ASN A 188 0.87 -3.09 -15.45
C ASN A 188 1.34 -3.82 -14.18
N PHE A 189 1.23 -5.15 -14.13
CA PHE A 189 1.71 -5.91 -12.97
C PHE A 189 3.23 -5.80 -12.83
N THR A 190 3.99 -5.87 -13.94
CA THR A 190 5.44 -5.64 -13.94
C THR A 190 5.79 -4.25 -13.42
N LYS A 191 5.08 -3.20 -13.86
CA LYS A 191 5.29 -1.84 -13.34
C LYS A 191 4.97 -1.72 -11.85
N VAL A 192 3.93 -2.41 -11.38
CA VAL A 192 3.58 -2.45 -9.95
C VAL A 192 4.68 -3.14 -9.15
N LEU A 193 5.28 -4.23 -9.65
CA LEU A 193 6.42 -4.90 -9.03
C LEU A 193 7.64 -3.96 -8.92
N GLU A 194 8.02 -3.32 -10.02
CA GLU A 194 9.15 -2.39 -10.07
C GLU A 194 8.97 -1.21 -9.12
N GLU A 195 7.78 -0.61 -9.12
CA GLU A 195 7.47 0.52 -8.26
C GLU A 195 7.42 0.08 -6.79
N ALA A 196 6.81 -1.07 -6.46
CA ALA A 196 6.80 -1.58 -5.08
C ALA A 196 8.22 -1.84 -4.55
N ALA A 197 9.11 -2.42 -5.37
CA ALA A 197 10.51 -2.65 -5.02
C ALA A 197 11.26 -1.33 -4.82
N LYS A 198 11.06 -0.35 -5.71
CA LYS A 198 11.63 0.99 -5.56
C LYS A 198 11.19 1.66 -4.26
N GLN A 199 9.91 1.54 -3.92
CA GLN A 199 9.37 2.14 -2.70
C GLN A 199 9.88 1.47 -1.43
N PHE A 200 10.04 0.15 -1.45
CA PHE A 200 10.65 -0.58 -0.34
C PHE A 200 12.10 -0.16 -0.07
N MET A 201 12.85 0.18 -1.12
CA MET A 201 14.25 0.61 -1.03
C MET A 201 14.41 2.11 -0.70
N SER A 202 13.32 2.87 -0.64
CA SER A 202 13.35 4.31 -0.35
C SER A 202 13.37 4.59 1.15
N GLU A 203 14.13 5.60 1.55
CA GLU A 203 14.17 6.08 2.94
C GLU A 203 12.97 6.98 3.31
N ASN A 204 12.16 7.37 2.32
CA ASN A 204 10.98 8.22 2.55
C ASN A 204 9.79 7.37 3.01
N ASN A 205 8.84 8.00 3.72
CA ASN A 205 7.56 7.39 4.13
C ASN A 205 6.67 7.07 2.89
N GLU A 206 7.08 6.07 2.12
CA GLU A 206 6.46 5.63 0.87
C GLU A 206 5.35 4.62 1.14
N SER A 207 4.62 4.21 0.09
CA SER A 207 3.34 3.51 0.33
C SER A 207 3.61 2.16 0.97
N VAL A 208 4.73 1.52 0.61
CA VAL A 208 5.23 0.28 1.17
C VAL A 208 5.91 0.56 2.51
N LYS A 209 5.34 0.02 3.60
CA LYS A 209 5.80 0.26 4.97
C LYS A 209 6.97 -0.64 5.38
N ASN A 210 6.97 -1.89 4.89
CA ASN A 210 7.96 -2.92 5.15
C ASN A 210 7.84 -4.03 4.09
N PHE A 211 8.66 -5.08 4.23
CA PHE A 211 8.68 -6.20 3.28
C PHE A 211 7.33 -6.94 3.26
N GLU A 212 6.72 -7.15 4.41
CA GLU A 212 5.42 -7.84 4.53
C GLU A 212 4.30 -7.05 3.84
N ASP A 213 4.29 -5.72 3.96
CA ASP A 213 3.35 -4.84 3.27
C ASP A 213 3.58 -4.88 1.74
N MET A 214 4.84 -4.94 1.30
CA MET A 214 5.17 -5.13 -0.12
C MET A 214 4.55 -6.43 -0.65
N ILE A 215 4.81 -7.55 0.03
CA ILE A 215 4.30 -8.87 -0.33
C ILE A 215 2.76 -8.91 -0.33
N LEU A 216 2.13 -8.26 0.65
CA LEU A 216 0.66 -8.15 0.72
C LEU A 216 0.08 -7.40 -0.48
N LYS A 217 0.71 -6.29 -0.87
CA LYS A 217 0.27 -5.49 -2.03
C LYS A 217 0.49 -6.21 -3.34
N LEU A 218 1.63 -6.88 -3.52
CA LEU A 218 1.91 -7.66 -4.72
C LEU A 218 0.92 -8.82 -4.90
N ARG A 219 0.57 -9.50 -3.80
CA ARG A 219 -0.51 -10.51 -3.79
C ARG A 219 -1.84 -9.92 -4.25
N ASN A 220 -2.23 -8.78 -3.69
CA ASN A 220 -3.49 -8.12 -4.06
C ASN A 220 -3.45 -7.65 -5.53
N ALA A 221 -2.33 -7.08 -5.98
CA ALA A 221 -2.14 -6.65 -7.36
C ALA A 221 -2.23 -7.82 -8.34
N ALA A 222 -1.63 -8.97 -8.04
CA ALA A 222 -1.75 -10.16 -8.88
C ALA A 222 -3.20 -10.68 -8.94
N SER A 223 -3.93 -10.61 -7.83
CA SER A 223 -5.35 -10.97 -7.81
C SER A 223 -6.19 -10.03 -8.68
N ILE A 224 -6.01 -8.71 -8.55
CA ILE A 224 -6.80 -7.70 -9.27
C ILE A 224 -6.42 -7.63 -10.76
N LEU A 225 -5.12 -7.60 -11.06
CA LEU A 225 -4.63 -7.41 -12.42
C LEU A 225 -4.64 -8.72 -13.21
N LEU A 226 -4.17 -9.82 -12.63
CA LEU A 226 -4.01 -11.10 -13.35
C LEU A 226 -5.15 -12.07 -13.11
N GLY A 227 -6.06 -11.80 -12.16
CA GLY A 227 -7.12 -12.74 -11.77
C GLY A 227 -6.58 -13.99 -11.07
N MET A 228 -5.34 -13.95 -10.55
CA MET A 228 -4.70 -15.09 -9.92
C MET A 228 -5.02 -15.12 -8.41
N PRO A 229 -5.71 -16.16 -7.91
CA PRO A 229 -5.95 -16.32 -6.47
C PRO A 229 -4.69 -16.89 -5.81
N ILE A 230 -3.74 -16.01 -5.48
CA ILE A 230 -2.46 -16.41 -4.84
C ILE A 230 -2.65 -16.76 -3.35
N ALA A 231 -3.75 -16.31 -2.74
CA ALA A 231 -4.06 -16.61 -1.35
C ALA A 231 -4.73 -18.00 -1.20
N PHE A 232 -4.19 -18.83 -0.31
CA PHE A 232 -4.81 -20.08 0.12
C PHE A 232 -5.98 -19.83 1.08
N HIS A 233 -6.86 -20.84 1.20
CA HIS A 233 -7.95 -20.81 2.17
C HIS A 233 -7.39 -20.67 3.61
N PRO A 234 -8.02 -19.88 4.51
CA PRO A 234 -7.49 -19.62 5.86
C PRO A 234 -7.17 -20.86 6.72
N ASP A 235 -7.88 -21.97 6.46
CA ASP A 235 -7.70 -23.25 7.15
C ASP A 235 -6.50 -24.06 6.65
N ILE A 236 -5.95 -23.73 5.48
CA ILE A 236 -4.77 -24.39 4.94
C ILE A 236 -3.54 -23.78 5.60
N LYS A 237 -2.82 -24.60 6.38
CA LYS A 237 -1.56 -24.19 7.04
C LYS A 237 -0.31 -24.68 6.33
N ILE A 238 -0.45 -25.72 5.51
CA ILE A 238 0.66 -26.41 4.86
C ILE A 238 0.22 -26.76 3.44
N VAL A 239 1.09 -26.47 2.47
CA VAL A 239 0.92 -26.84 1.08
C VAL A 239 2.04 -27.80 0.69
N ILE A 240 1.67 -28.87 -0.01
CA ILE A 240 2.60 -29.89 -0.49
C ILE A 240 2.34 -30.10 -1.97
N TYR A 241 3.40 -29.99 -2.77
CA TYR A 241 3.37 -30.37 -4.17
C TYR A 241 4.29 -31.56 -4.42
N SER A 242 3.82 -32.51 -5.22
CA SER A 242 4.65 -33.60 -5.74
C SER A 242 4.58 -33.58 -7.25
N ARG A 243 5.64 -33.12 -7.89
CA ARG A 243 5.69 -32.86 -9.33
C ARG A 243 7.07 -33.20 -9.91
N VAL A 244 7.15 -33.09 -11.22
CA VAL A 244 8.39 -33.19 -11.98
C VAL A 244 8.88 -31.79 -12.28
N TYR A 245 10.16 -31.55 -12.00
CA TYR A 245 10.80 -30.25 -12.14
C TYR A 245 12.06 -30.38 -12.99
N LYS A 246 12.36 -29.33 -13.73
CA LYS A 246 13.67 -29.12 -14.34
C LYS A 246 14.52 -28.26 -13.40
N VAL A 247 15.76 -28.65 -13.14
CA VAL A 247 16.71 -27.84 -12.37
C VAL A 247 17.22 -26.70 -13.24
N TRP A 248 16.94 -25.47 -12.83
CA TRP A 248 17.35 -24.28 -13.58
C TRP A 248 18.68 -23.73 -13.09
N GLU A 249 18.85 -23.71 -11.77
CA GLU A 249 20.05 -23.18 -11.10
C GLU A 249 20.17 -23.78 -9.70
N ILE A 250 21.41 -23.95 -9.23
CA ILE A 250 21.73 -24.32 -7.84
C ILE A 250 22.70 -23.26 -7.35
N ASP A 251 22.29 -22.48 -6.35
CA ASP A 251 23.10 -21.44 -5.75
C ASP A 251 23.46 -21.82 -4.31
N LEU A 252 24.74 -22.15 -4.10
CA LEU A 252 25.27 -22.54 -2.80
C LEU A 252 25.93 -21.38 -2.05
N ASP A 253 26.11 -20.23 -2.71
CA ASP A 253 26.87 -19.10 -2.19
C ASP A 253 25.98 -18.05 -1.50
N ILE A 254 24.66 -18.20 -1.61
CA ILE A 254 23.66 -17.40 -0.90
C ILE A 254 23.24 -18.04 0.44
N ASN A 255 22.58 -17.26 1.31
CA ASN A 255 22.12 -17.73 2.61
C ASN A 255 20.63 -17.38 2.85
N PRO A 256 19.72 -18.38 2.91
CA PRO A 256 20.00 -19.81 2.76
C PRO A 256 20.42 -20.18 1.32
N PRO A 257 21.25 -21.22 1.14
CA PRO A 257 21.48 -21.82 -0.18
C PRO A 257 20.17 -22.27 -0.83
N GLU A 258 20.07 -22.21 -2.14
CA GLU A 258 18.81 -22.36 -2.86
C GLU A 258 18.98 -23.19 -4.15
N ILE A 259 17.89 -23.82 -4.60
CA ILE A 259 17.76 -24.36 -5.94
C ILE A 259 16.54 -23.77 -6.63
N THR A 260 16.74 -23.27 -7.85
CA THR A 260 15.66 -22.80 -8.72
C THR A 260 15.18 -23.97 -9.59
N LEU A 261 13.89 -24.28 -9.48
CA LEU A 261 13.21 -25.33 -10.23
C LEU A 261 12.20 -24.73 -11.20
N GLU A 262 12.05 -25.32 -12.38
CA GLU A 262 10.94 -25.03 -13.30
C GLU A 262 9.95 -26.20 -13.25
N ASP A 263 8.70 -25.95 -12.85
CA ASP A 263 7.66 -26.97 -12.91
C ASP A 263 7.30 -27.30 -14.36
N VAL A 264 7.55 -28.55 -14.77
CA VAL A 264 7.40 -28.99 -16.17
C VAL A 264 5.95 -28.91 -16.65
N THR A 265 4.97 -28.84 -15.75
CA THR A 265 3.54 -28.78 -16.12
C THR A 265 3.05 -27.38 -16.47
N ASN A 266 3.64 -26.33 -15.91
CA ASN A 266 3.15 -24.95 -16.08
C ASN A 266 4.26 -23.92 -16.35
N SER A 267 5.52 -24.36 -16.43
CA SER A 267 6.71 -23.52 -16.63
C SER A 267 6.86 -22.39 -15.60
N LEU A 268 6.29 -22.56 -14.41
CA LEU A 268 6.48 -21.59 -13.32
C LEU A 268 7.75 -21.91 -12.54
N PRO A 269 8.57 -20.90 -12.23
CA PRO A 269 9.73 -21.08 -11.37
C PRO A 269 9.30 -21.31 -9.92
N VAL A 270 10.05 -22.13 -9.20
CA VAL A 270 9.92 -22.41 -7.78
C VAL A 270 11.30 -22.37 -7.14
N PHE A 271 11.47 -21.50 -6.16
CA PHE A 271 12.68 -21.33 -5.39
C PHE A 271 12.59 -22.17 -4.11
N VAL A 272 13.56 -23.07 -3.89
CA VAL A 272 13.54 -24.02 -2.78
C VAL A 272 14.81 -23.87 -1.94
N ASP A 273 14.64 -23.56 -0.67
CA ASP A 273 15.74 -23.49 0.30
C ASP A 273 16.36 -24.87 0.50
N LEU A 274 17.69 -24.93 0.44
CA LEU A 274 18.48 -26.13 0.64
C LEU A 274 18.98 -26.22 2.08
N GLN A 275 18.49 -27.23 2.79
CA GLN A 275 19.10 -27.64 4.05
C GLN A 275 20.34 -28.51 3.77
N GLU A 276 21.18 -28.70 4.79
CA GLU A 276 22.43 -29.47 4.64
C GLU A 276 22.20 -30.90 4.13
N LYS A 277 21.11 -31.54 4.56
CA LYS A 277 20.69 -32.86 4.07
C LYS A 277 20.36 -32.86 2.57
N ASP A 278 19.82 -31.75 2.06
CA ASP A 278 19.37 -31.62 0.68
C ASP A 278 20.60 -31.43 -0.21
N LYS A 279 21.60 -30.65 0.24
CA LYS A 279 22.90 -30.51 -0.44
C LYS A 279 23.62 -31.85 -0.59
N GLN A 280 23.70 -32.62 0.49
CA GLN A 280 24.32 -33.96 0.47
C GLN A 280 23.57 -34.90 -0.50
N LEU A 281 22.24 -34.80 -0.55
CA LEU A 281 21.43 -35.58 -1.47
C LEU A 281 21.65 -35.18 -2.93
N LEU A 282 21.71 -33.88 -3.23
CA LEU A 282 22.02 -33.36 -4.56
C LEU A 282 23.39 -33.84 -5.03
N GLU A 283 24.41 -33.80 -4.16
CA GLU A 283 25.75 -34.29 -4.45
C GLU A 283 25.76 -35.80 -4.71
N ARG A 284 25.10 -36.58 -3.84
CA ARG A 284 25.04 -38.05 -3.96
C ARG A 284 24.33 -38.52 -5.23
N GLU A 285 23.22 -37.88 -5.60
CA GLU A 285 22.45 -38.20 -6.81
C GLU A 285 23.06 -37.57 -8.07
N GLY A 286 24.12 -36.75 -7.94
CA GLY A 286 24.77 -36.07 -9.06
C GLY A 286 23.82 -35.14 -9.81
N ILE A 287 22.95 -34.44 -9.09
CA ILE A 287 21.98 -33.49 -9.66
C ILE A 287 22.68 -32.17 -10.01
N LYS A 288 22.43 -31.67 -11.21
CA LYS A 288 23.02 -30.48 -11.81
C LYS A 288 21.96 -29.69 -12.57
N LYS A 289 22.33 -28.48 -12.99
CA LYS A 289 21.55 -27.68 -13.93
C LYS A 289 21.12 -28.51 -15.16
N ASP A 290 19.91 -28.25 -15.61
CA ASP A 290 19.18 -28.92 -16.69
C ASP A 290 18.73 -30.37 -16.43
N ASP A 291 19.05 -30.97 -15.27
CA ASP A 291 18.51 -32.27 -14.90
C ASP A 291 17.00 -32.21 -14.63
N ILE A 292 16.33 -33.33 -14.86
CA ILE A 292 14.92 -33.53 -14.48
C ILE A 292 14.88 -34.31 -13.18
N ILE A 293 14.12 -33.79 -12.21
CA ILE A 293 13.92 -34.41 -10.91
C ILE A 293 12.42 -34.60 -10.63
N GLN A 294 12.09 -35.66 -9.91
CA GLN A 294 10.81 -35.77 -9.23
C GLN A 294 10.99 -35.30 -7.80
N ALA A 295 10.27 -34.26 -7.41
CA ALA A 295 10.38 -33.71 -6.06
C ALA A 295 9.02 -33.58 -5.38
N LYS A 296 9.06 -33.74 -4.06
CA LYS A 296 7.99 -33.37 -3.15
C LYS A 296 8.47 -32.18 -2.34
N ILE A 297 7.86 -31.03 -2.55
CA ILE A 297 8.17 -29.78 -1.86
C ILE A 297 7.03 -29.43 -0.89
N ILE A 298 7.39 -28.76 0.19
CA ILE A 298 6.47 -28.29 1.23
C ILE A 298 6.71 -26.82 1.51
N SER A 299 5.64 -26.09 1.80
CA SER A 299 5.71 -24.75 2.34
C SER A 299 4.60 -24.54 3.38
N GLU A 300 4.90 -23.74 4.39
CA GLU A 300 3.90 -23.25 5.33
C GLU A 300 3.12 -22.09 4.69
N VAL A 301 1.85 -21.95 5.06
CA VAL A 301 1.03 -20.83 4.63
C VAL A 301 1.10 -19.73 5.68
N SER A 302 1.53 -18.56 5.25
CA SER A 302 1.69 -17.37 6.07
C SER A 302 0.35 -16.80 6.56
N ASN A 303 0.42 -15.83 7.48
CA ASN A 303 -0.76 -15.06 7.88
C ASN A 303 -1.34 -14.20 6.74
N THR A 304 -0.56 -13.97 5.67
CA THR A 304 -1.06 -13.32 4.44
C THR A 304 -1.63 -14.34 3.44
N GLY A 305 -1.76 -15.60 3.83
CA GLY A 305 -2.33 -16.66 3.00
C GLY A 305 -1.45 -17.08 1.83
N GLN A 306 -0.16 -16.70 1.82
CA GLN A 306 0.80 -17.05 0.77
C GLN A 306 1.73 -18.16 1.26
N THR A 307 2.34 -18.89 0.33
CA THR A 307 3.41 -19.84 0.69
C THR A 307 4.65 -19.08 1.13
N GLU A 308 5.23 -19.52 2.24
CA GLU A 308 6.58 -19.14 2.68
C GLU A 308 7.65 -19.88 1.85
N ALA A 309 8.91 -19.76 2.27
CA ALA A 309 10.02 -20.47 1.64
C ALA A 309 9.75 -21.97 1.47
N TRP A 310 9.93 -22.48 0.25
CA TRP A 310 9.72 -23.89 -0.06
C TRP A 310 10.90 -24.72 0.40
N LYS A 311 10.62 -25.93 0.87
CA LYS A 311 11.61 -26.89 1.34
C LYS A 311 11.38 -28.24 0.70
N PHE A 312 12.43 -29.04 0.54
CA PHE A 312 12.26 -30.43 0.13
C PHE A 312 11.74 -31.31 1.28
N LEU A 313 10.71 -32.09 0.98
CA LEU A 313 10.39 -33.32 1.72
C LEU A 313 11.11 -34.52 1.12
N HIS A 314 11.17 -34.58 -0.21
CA HIS A 314 11.81 -35.65 -0.94
C HIS A 314 12.21 -35.16 -2.33
N LEU A 315 13.33 -35.65 -2.86
CA LEU A 315 13.70 -35.46 -4.25
C LEU A 315 14.43 -36.70 -4.78
N ARG A 316 14.28 -36.94 -6.08
CA ARG A 316 14.94 -38.03 -6.81
C ARG A 316 15.22 -37.61 -8.25
N LYS A 317 16.41 -37.91 -8.75
CA LYS A 317 16.76 -37.72 -10.17
C LYS A 317 16.02 -38.74 -11.05
N MET A 318 15.46 -38.28 -12.17
CA MET A 318 14.73 -39.12 -13.13
C MET A 318 15.64 -39.79 -14.14
#